data_AF-A0A820CQR9-F1
#
_entry.id   AF-A0A820CQR9-F1
#
_cell.length_a   1.000
_cell.length_b   1.000
_cell.length_c   1.000
_cell.angle_alpha   90.00
_cell.angle_beta   90.00
_cell.angle_gamma   90.00
#
_symmetry.space_group_name_H-M   'P 1'
#
loop_
_entity.id
_entity.type
_entity.pdbx_description
1 polymer ?
#
loop_
_entity_poly.entity_id
_entity_poly.type
_entity_poly.pdbx_seq_one_letter_code
_entity_poly.pdbx_strand_id
1 'polypeptide(L)'
;MYFIIILSIISGITALSYNLPKFCPNATWYENSTIFPSGSTNDYNAFGLFINTNNTIYINSQSDGKVIMWLRGAVTPTNTIFSNLVYAFSIFITETGIIYADQGNDHQVMKAVINSSNETVVMNTTAPCTGLFIDTNNVLYCSMYSSNRVIANSLNNISSTVNTVAGNGYQDSNSMTLSGPHGIFVDGNFRLYVADCNNNRIQRFDSGSLNGTTIVKNGSSTTVSLDQPTGIVLDADGNLFIADRGGNRIVRFEYNGTLLCIIGCTVNTILKYPETMSFDSNGNIYVTGRENKGIQKFALATNSCNTPSITTILQSSTVPTNIQTTITNQSYHSTEIMQSSLFVTTIQVTAPTLLFIAPTCSNQTYIGIH
;
A
#
# COMPACT_ATOMS: atom_id res chain seq x y z
N MET A 1 34.42 -7.22 36.15
CA MET A 1 33.59 -6.05 35.84
C MET A 1 33.14 -6.19 34.38
N TYR A 2 32.05 -6.91 34.14
CA TYR A 2 31.52 -7.17 32.80
C TYR A 2 30.48 -6.08 32.49
N PHE A 3 30.78 -5.24 31.50
CA PHE A 3 29.82 -4.28 30.96
C PHE A 3 28.75 -5.05 30.17
N ILE A 4 27.54 -5.09 30.70
CA ILE A 4 26.34 -5.47 29.96
C ILE A 4 26.01 -4.28 29.06
N ILE A 5 26.28 -4.40 27.76
CA ILE A 5 25.76 -3.47 26.76
C ILE A 5 24.28 -3.84 26.57
N ILE A 6 23.39 -3.10 27.24
CA ILE A 6 21.98 -3.10 26.91
C ILE A 6 21.88 -2.40 25.56
N LEU A 7 21.69 -3.18 24.49
CA LEU A 7 21.29 -2.66 23.19
C LEU A 7 19.85 -2.15 23.36
N SER A 8 19.69 -0.86 23.68
CA SER A 8 18.42 -0.16 23.51
C SER A 8 18.16 -0.04 22.01
N ILE A 9 17.40 -0.99 21.46
CA ILE A 9 16.73 -0.84 20.19
C ILE A 9 15.96 0.50 20.21
N ILE A 10 16.42 1.40 19.35
CA ILE A 10 15.87 2.73 19.14
C ILE A 10 14.40 2.59 18.77
N SER A 11 13.54 3.01 19.69
CA SER A 11 12.17 3.43 19.40
C SER A 11 12.22 4.61 18.44
N GLY A 12 11.82 4.43 17.18
CA GLY A 12 11.85 5.53 16.22
C GLY A 12 11.19 5.29 14.87
N ILE A 13 10.50 4.17 14.65
CA ILE A 13 9.63 4.04 13.47
C ILE A 13 8.29 4.64 13.88
N THR A 14 7.99 5.84 13.38
CA THR A 14 6.62 6.36 13.39
C THR A 14 5.73 5.35 12.66
N ALA A 15 4.63 4.93 13.28
CA ALA A 15 3.82 3.88 12.68
C ALA A 15 3.09 4.43 11.44
N LEU A 16 2.78 3.52 10.52
CA LEU A 16 2.10 3.89 9.28
C LEU A 16 0.66 4.32 9.60
N SER A 17 0.21 5.36 8.90
CA SER A 17 -1.16 5.87 9.06
C SER A 17 -2.17 5.11 8.20
N TYR A 18 -1.69 4.34 7.22
CA TYR A 18 -2.46 3.61 6.22
C TYR A 18 -2.22 2.10 6.33
N ASN A 19 -3.16 1.29 5.86
CA ASN A 19 -2.97 -0.15 5.78
C ASN A 19 -1.99 -0.51 4.66
N LEU A 20 -1.03 -1.38 4.98
CA LEU A 20 -0.08 -1.94 4.04
C LEU A 20 -0.14 -3.47 4.13
N PRO A 21 -1.25 -4.10 3.71
CA PRO A 21 -1.39 -5.56 3.76
C PRO A 21 -0.31 -6.23 2.89
N LYS A 22 0.04 -7.47 3.23
CA LYS A 22 0.92 -8.31 2.42
C LYS A 22 0.09 -9.26 1.56
N PHE A 23 0.30 -9.24 0.24
CA PHE A 23 -0.40 -10.12 -0.67
C PHE A 23 0.53 -11.15 -1.29
N CYS A 24 0.09 -12.40 -1.28
CA CYS A 24 0.73 -13.47 -2.01
C CYS A 24 0.53 -13.25 -3.52
N PRO A 25 1.42 -13.78 -4.39
CA PRO A 25 1.27 -13.64 -5.85
C PRO A 25 -0.08 -14.16 -6.37
N ASN A 26 -0.67 -15.17 -5.72
CA ASN A 26 -1.98 -15.71 -6.12
C ASN A 26 -3.16 -15.04 -5.40
N ALA A 27 -2.96 -13.90 -4.73
CA ALA A 27 -4.05 -13.20 -4.06
C ALA A 27 -5.10 -12.73 -5.08
N THR A 28 -6.36 -12.98 -4.79
CA THR A 28 -7.51 -12.64 -5.64
C THR A 28 -8.60 -11.95 -4.84
N TRP A 29 -9.44 -11.18 -5.53
CA TRP A 29 -10.61 -10.52 -4.98
C TRP A 29 -11.87 -11.01 -5.69
N TYR A 30 -12.99 -10.96 -5.00
CA TYR A 30 -14.29 -11.21 -5.63
C TYR A 30 -14.63 -10.07 -6.60
N GLU A 31 -15.02 -10.41 -7.83
CA GLU A 31 -15.38 -9.41 -8.87
C GLU A 31 -16.69 -8.68 -8.56
N ASN A 32 -17.58 -9.25 -7.75
CA ASN A 32 -18.77 -8.56 -7.28
C ASN A 32 -18.40 -7.61 -6.13
N SER A 33 -18.64 -6.32 -6.33
CA SER A 33 -18.50 -5.33 -5.26
C SER A 33 -19.75 -5.27 -4.38
N THR A 34 -19.56 -4.67 -3.22
CA THR A 34 -20.64 -4.05 -2.45
C THR A 34 -20.46 -2.54 -2.46
N ILE A 35 -21.55 -1.78 -2.36
CA ILE A 35 -21.50 -0.32 -2.26
C ILE A 35 -21.34 0.07 -0.79
N PHE A 36 -20.36 0.92 -0.49
CA PHE A 36 -20.14 1.51 0.81
C PHE A 36 -20.33 3.05 0.77
N PRO A 37 -21.02 3.64 1.77
CA PRO A 37 -21.91 2.98 2.73
C PRO A 37 -23.18 2.45 2.05
N SER A 38 -23.87 1.49 2.66
CA SER A 38 -25.16 0.99 2.14
C SER A 38 -26.29 2.00 2.41
N GLY A 39 -26.69 2.79 1.41
CA GLY A 39 -27.79 3.76 1.52
C GLY A 39 -27.63 4.92 0.54
N SER A 40 -28.73 5.55 0.10
CA SER A 40 -28.68 6.62 -0.90
C SER A 40 -27.92 7.83 -0.36
N THR A 41 -26.70 7.99 -0.80
CA THR A 41 -25.99 9.23 -0.61
C THR A 41 -25.79 9.75 -2.05
N ASN A 42 -26.70 10.63 -2.47
CA ASN A 42 -26.91 11.01 -3.88
C ASN A 42 -25.77 11.84 -4.51
N ASP A 43 -24.61 11.97 -3.86
CA ASP A 43 -23.64 12.99 -4.25
C ASP A 43 -22.21 12.72 -3.79
N TYR A 44 -21.60 11.64 -4.27
CA TYR A 44 -20.19 11.36 -3.94
C TYR A 44 -19.40 11.06 -5.19
N ASN A 45 -19.14 12.11 -5.95
CA ASN A 45 -17.90 12.20 -6.73
C ASN A 45 -16.73 12.32 -5.74
N ALA A 46 -16.48 11.26 -4.96
CA ALA A 46 -15.40 11.21 -4.00
C ALA A 46 -14.09 10.95 -4.75
N PHE A 47 -13.25 11.97 -4.88
CA PHE A 47 -11.96 11.83 -5.53
C PHE A 47 -10.88 11.29 -4.59
N GLY A 48 -10.99 11.57 -3.29
CA GLY A 48 -10.10 11.09 -2.25
C GLY A 48 -10.77 10.03 -1.39
N LEU A 49 -9.97 9.04 -1.02
CA LEU A 49 -10.31 7.95 -0.12
C LEU A 49 -9.09 7.65 0.71
N PHE A 50 -9.29 7.52 2.02
CA PHE A 50 -8.24 7.08 2.92
C PHE A 50 -8.82 6.10 3.94
N ILE A 51 -8.10 5.00 4.17
CA ILE A 51 -8.44 4.02 5.19
C ILE A 51 -7.23 3.86 6.10
N ASN A 52 -7.42 4.20 7.37
CA ASN A 52 -6.34 4.10 8.36
C ASN A 52 -6.18 2.66 8.88
N THR A 53 -5.15 2.44 9.70
CA THR A 53 -4.84 1.15 10.34
C THR A 53 -5.96 0.61 11.24
N ASN A 54 -6.87 1.48 11.70
CA ASN A 54 -8.06 1.11 12.46
C ASN A 54 -9.28 0.79 11.59
N ASN A 55 -9.15 0.77 10.25
CA ASN A 55 -10.25 0.65 9.28
C ASN A 55 -11.30 1.76 9.39
N THR A 56 -10.91 2.93 9.88
CA THR A 56 -11.73 4.13 9.74
C THR A 56 -11.60 4.62 8.31
N ILE A 57 -12.74 4.86 7.67
CA ILE A 57 -12.83 5.29 6.27
C ILE A 57 -13.09 6.79 6.24
N TYR A 58 -12.31 7.51 5.44
CA TYR A 58 -12.44 8.94 5.21
C TYR A 58 -12.61 9.18 3.72
N ILE A 59 -13.51 10.10 3.36
CA ILE A 59 -13.67 10.61 2.00
C ILE A 59 -13.86 12.12 2.04
N ASN A 60 -13.46 12.81 0.99
CA ASN A 60 -13.91 14.18 0.74
C ASN A 60 -15.21 14.17 -0.10
N SER A 61 -16.16 14.99 0.30
CA SER A 61 -17.33 15.36 -0.49
C SER A 61 -17.02 16.67 -1.22
N GLN A 62 -17.03 16.65 -2.54
CA GLN A 62 -16.83 17.85 -3.36
C GLN A 62 -18.00 18.82 -3.30
N SER A 63 -19.23 18.31 -3.17
CA SER A 63 -20.44 19.14 -3.15
C SER A 63 -20.69 19.74 -1.77
N ASP A 64 -20.39 19.01 -0.69
CA ASP A 64 -20.60 19.50 0.67
C ASP A 64 -19.42 20.30 1.23
N GLY A 65 -18.24 20.18 0.62
CA GLY A 65 -17.00 20.81 1.11
C GLY A 65 -16.51 20.24 2.44
N LYS A 66 -16.70 18.93 2.66
CA LYS A 66 -16.41 18.24 3.93
C LYS A 66 -15.57 17.00 3.71
N VAL A 67 -14.84 16.60 4.74
CA VAL A 67 -14.30 15.24 4.91
C VAL A 67 -15.24 14.46 5.82
N ILE A 68 -15.78 13.36 5.31
CA ILE A 68 -16.74 12.51 6.02
C ILE A 68 -16.03 11.25 6.49
N MET A 69 -16.30 10.85 7.74
CA MET A 69 -15.64 9.74 8.42
C MET A 69 -16.63 8.67 8.84
N TRP A 70 -16.27 7.40 8.65
CA TRP A 70 -16.96 6.23 9.22
C TRP A 70 -15.98 5.42 10.06
N LEU A 71 -16.27 5.26 11.35
CA LEU A 71 -15.55 4.29 12.19
C LEU A 71 -15.77 2.86 11.68
N ARG A 72 -14.85 1.95 12.03
CA ARG A 72 -14.93 0.53 11.67
C ARG A 72 -16.31 -0.05 12.00
N GLY A 73 -17.00 -0.55 10.98
CA GLY A 73 -18.32 -1.18 11.10
C GLY A 73 -19.51 -0.21 11.14
N ALA A 74 -19.29 1.11 11.14
CA ALA A 74 -20.36 2.09 11.07
C ALA A 74 -21.01 2.09 9.68
N VAL A 75 -22.35 2.15 9.65
CA VAL A 75 -23.15 2.26 8.42
C VAL A 75 -23.56 3.69 8.09
N THR A 76 -23.50 4.60 9.06
CA THR A 76 -23.74 6.04 8.90
C THR A 76 -22.47 6.83 9.20
N PRO A 77 -22.31 8.03 8.62
CA PRO A 77 -21.21 8.93 8.97
C PRO A 77 -21.10 9.12 10.48
N THR A 78 -19.90 8.95 11.03
CA THR A 78 -19.62 9.20 12.45
C THR A 78 -19.29 10.66 12.71
N ASN A 79 -18.60 11.32 11.78
CA ASN A 79 -18.21 12.72 11.91
C ASN A 79 -18.06 13.37 10.52
N THR A 80 -18.15 14.69 10.48
CA THR A 80 -17.82 15.52 9.33
C THR A 80 -16.82 16.58 9.76
N ILE A 81 -15.72 16.68 9.03
CA ILE A 81 -14.55 17.48 9.38
C ILE A 81 -14.25 18.39 8.21
N PHE A 82 -13.84 19.62 8.48
CA PHE A 82 -13.95 20.75 7.57
C PHE A 82 -15.39 21.12 7.25
N SER A 83 -15.67 22.42 7.21
CA SER A 83 -17.00 22.92 6.84
C SER A 83 -17.07 23.59 5.47
N ASN A 84 -15.93 24.01 4.90
CA ASN A 84 -15.88 24.85 3.69
C ASN A 84 -14.71 24.50 2.74
N LEU A 85 -14.41 23.21 2.52
CA LEU A 85 -13.46 22.84 1.46
C LEU A 85 -14.05 23.16 0.09
N VAL A 86 -13.28 23.82 -0.78
CA VAL A 86 -13.74 24.20 -2.11
C VAL A 86 -13.14 23.24 -3.14
N TYR A 87 -13.95 22.29 -3.62
CA TYR A 87 -13.55 21.29 -4.63
C TYR A 87 -12.28 20.50 -4.26
N ALA A 88 -12.23 19.94 -3.05
CA ALA A 88 -11.13 19.04 -2.66
C ALA A 88 -11.08 17.81 -3.59
N PHE A 89 -9.88 17.41 -4.01
CA PHE A 89 -9.59 16.21 -4.80
C PHE A 89 -8.96 15.10 -3.96
N SER A 90 -8.19 15.43 -2.93
CA SER A 90 -7.37 14.48 -2.20
C SER A 90 -7.29 14.78 -0.70
N ILE A 91 -7.08 13.71 0.06
CA ILE A 91 -6.97 13.74 1.52
C ILE A 91 -5.86 12.81 1.98
N PHE A 92 -5.27 13.11 3.14
CA PHE A 92 -4.40 12.19 3.85
C PHE A 92 -4.64 12.32 5.36
N ILE A 93 -4.64 11.20 6.07
CA ILE A 93 -4.83 11.18 7.52
C ILE A 93 -3.61 10.54 8.14
N THR A 94 -3.01 11.23 9.10
CA THR A 94 -1.87 10.74 9.86
C THR A 94 -2.30 9.78 10.97
N GLU A 95 -1.36 9.01 11.52
CA GLU A 95 -1.59 8.03 12.59
C GLU A 95 -2.17 8.70 13.84
N THR A 96 -1.79 9.96 14.08
CA THR A 96 -2.28 10.78 15.19
C THR A 96 -3.69 11.32 14.95
N GLY A 97 -4.30 11.03 13.80
CA GLY A 97 -5.65 11.47 13.44
C GLY A 97 -5.74 12.91 12.91
N ILE A 98 -4.60 13.55 12.59
CA ILE A 98 -4.60 14.84 11.90
C ILE A 98 -4.95 14.61 10.44
N ILE A 99 -5.88 15.42 9.93
CA ILE A 99 -6.41 15.33 8.57
C ILE A 99 -5.84 16.47 7.73
N TYR A 100 -5.40 16.11 6.54
CA TYR A 100 -4.93 17.01 5.51
C TYR A 100 -5.83 16.86 4.31
N ALA A 101 -6.29 17.97 3.76
CA ALA A 101 -7.14 18.01 2.57
C ALA A 101 -6.67 19.14 1.68
N ASP A 102 -6.69 18.93 0.37
CA ASP A 102 -6.52 20.04 -0.55
C ASP A 102 -7.78 20.90 -0.58
N GLN A 103 -7.58 22.18 -0.85
CA GLN A 103 -8.63 23.16 -1.05
C GLN A 103 -8.55 23.62 -2.50
N GLY A 104 -9.01 22.75 -3.40
CA GLY A 104 -8.76 22.78 -4.85
C GLY A 104 -8.71 24.17 -5.46
N ASN A 105 -9.77 24.97 -5.35
CA ASN A 105 -9.83 26.28 -6.00
C ASN A 105 -9.02 27.38 -5.30
N ASP A 106 -8.74 27.23 -4.00
CA ASP A 106 -7.95 28.19 -3.23
C ASP A 106 -6.45 27.86 -3.29
N HIS A 107 -6.08 26.76 -3.97
CA HIS A 107 -4.72 26.29 -4.21
C HIS A 107 -3.91 26.20 -2.91
N GLN A 108 -4.50 25.54 -1.92
CA GLN A 108 -3.92 25.37 -0.59
C GLN A 108 -4.11 23.94 -0.11
N VAL A 109 -3.27 23.51 0.83
CA VAL A 109 -3.51 22.31 1.63
C VAL A 109 -3.82 22.74 3.05
N MET A 110 -4.98 22.31 3.52
CA MET A 110 -5.52 22.58 4.84
C MET A 110 -5.21 21.42 5.79
N LYS A 111 -5.02 21.76 7.05
CA LYS A 111 -4.87 20.84 8.18
C LYS A 111 -6.02 21.06 9.16
N ALA A 112 -6.63 19.98 9.61
CA ALA A 112 -7.59 19.97 10.71
C ALA A 112 -7.32 18.82 11.68
N VAL A 113 -7.83 18.97 12.89
CA VAL A 113 -7.84 17.94 13.93
C VAL A 113 -9.29 17.54 14.20
N ILE A 114 -9.55 16.24 14.35
CA ILE A 114 -10.88 15.73 14.68
C ILE A 114 -11.39 16.44 15.95
N ASN A 115 -12.63 16.92 15.92
CA ASN A 115 -13.28 17.67 17.01
C ASN A 115 -12.60 18.99 17.40
N SER A 116 -11.80 19.58 16.51
CA SER A 116 -11.29 20.94 16.65
C SER A 116 -11.90 21.85 15.61
N SER A 117 -12.16 23.10 15.96
CA SER A 117 -12.53 24.17 15.02
C SER A 117 -11.32 24.83 14.37
N ASN A 118 -10.10 24.44 14.74
CA ASN A 118 -8.88 25.06 14.23
C ASN A 118 -8.46 24.40 12.92
N GLU A 119 -8.76 25.08 11.82
CA GLU A 119 -8.31 24.75 10.48
C GLU A 119 -7.18 25.70 10.08
N THR A 120 -6.07 25.15 9.58
CA THR A 120 -4.87 25.94 9.26
C THR A 120 -4.29 25.56 7.91
N VAL A 121 -3.83 26.54 7.14
CA VAL A 121 -3.06 26.32 5.90
C VAL A 121 -1.67 25.80 6.25
N VAL A 122 -1.24 24.71 5.60
CA VAL A 122 0.10 24.11 5.77
C VAL A 122 0.95 24.13 4.50
N MET A 123 0.35 24.39 3.35
CA MET A 123 1.05 24.49 2.07
C MET A 123 0.24 25.36 1.11
N ASN A 124 0.90 26.31 0.46
CA ASN A 124 0.34 27.03 -0.69
C ASN A 124 0.82 26.35 -1.98
N THR A 125 -0.08 26.21 -2.94
CA THR A 125 0.17 25.56 -4.22
C THR A 125 -0.17 26.49 -5.38
N THR A 126 0.18 26.09 -6.61
CA THR A 126 -0.15 26.84 -7.83
C THR A 126 -1.33 26.23 -8.60
N ALA A 127 -1.84 25.10 -8.12
CA ALA A 127 -2.89 24.29 -8.72
C ALA A 127 -3.44 23.31 -7.67
N PRO A 128 -4.64 22.73 -7.88
CA PRO A 128 -5.20 21.70 -6.99
C PRO A 128 -4.25 20.52 -6.81
N CYS A 129 -4.19 19.97 -5.59
CA CYS A 129 -3.47 18.71 -5.34
C CYS A 129 -4.36 17.54 -5.72
N THR A 130 -4.05 16.85 -6.83
CA THR A 130 -4.77 15.65 -7.26
C THR A 130 -4.40 14.41 -6.45
N GLY A 131 -3.26 14.45 -5.75
CA GLY A 131 -2.85 13.46 -4.77
C GLY A 131 -2.08 14.13 -3.63
N LEU A 132 -2.40 13.70 -2.41
CA LEU A 132 -1.66 14.05 -1.20
C LEU A 132 -1.08 12.79 -0.57
N PHE A 133 0.14 12.91 -0.05
CA PHE A 133 0.77 11.87 0.74
C PHE A 133 1.64 12.49 1.82
N ILE A 134 1.69 11.89 3.01
CA ILE A 134 2.63 12.28 4.07
C ILE A 134 3.48 11.07 4.42
N ASP A 135 4.79 11.22 4.32
CA ASP A 135 5.73 10.17 4.70
C ASP A 135 5.98 10.12 6.22
N THR A 136 6.73 9.10 6.65
CA THR A 136 7.09 8.91 8.07
C THR A 136 8.03 9.98 8.63
N ASN A 137 8.61 10.84 7.78
CA ASN A 137 9.43 12.00 8.16
C ASN A 137 8.60 13.31 8.26
N ASN A 138 7.28 13.22 8.15
CA ASN A 138 6.35 14.36 8.11
C ASN A 138 6.61 15.29 6.91
N VAL A 139 7.01 14.76 5.76
CA VAL A 139 7.04 15.53 4.51
C VAL A 139 5.69 15.36 3.81
N LEU A 140 5.01 16.47 3.58
CA LEU A 140 3.77 16.53 2.80
C LEU A 140 4.12 16.66 1.32
N TYR A 141 3.60 15.75 0.50
CA TYR A 141 3.73 15.72 -0.95
C TYR A 141 2.38 16.07 -1.58
N CYS A 142 2.43 16.85 -2.66
CA CYS A 142 1.26 17.25 -3.45
C CYS A 142 1.60 17.13 -4.94
N SER A 143 0.88 16.28 -5.66
CA SER A 143 0.90 16.21 -7.12
C SER A 143 -0.09 17.21 -7.70
N MET A 144 0.33 17.94 -8.74
CA MET A 144 -0.48 18.96 -9.38
C MET A 144 -0.64 18.65 -10.86
N TYR A 145 -1.84 18.20 -11.24
CA TYR A 145 -2.17 17.79 -12.61
C TYR A 145 -1.85 18.88 -13.64
N SER A 146 -2.37 20.10 -13.48
CA SER A 146 -2.19 21.19 -14.44
C SER A 146 -0.79 21.82 -14.42
N SER A 147 -0.04 21.61 -13.33
CA SER A 147 1.33 22.12 -13.20
C SER A 147 2.40 21.11 -13.59
N ASN A 148 2.02 19.88 -13.99
CA ASN A 148 2.95 18.84 -14.47
C ASN A 148 4.12 18.54 -13.52
N ARG A 149 3.88 18.60 -12.21
CA ARG A 149 4.89 18.40 -11.17
C ARG A 149 4.31 17.92 -9.86
N VAL A 150 5.19 17.39 -9.01
CA VAL A 150 4.94 17.10 -7.60
C VAL A 150 5.81 18.04 -6.76
N ILE A 151 5.19 18.69 -5.78
CA ILE A 151 5.87 19.52 -4.80
C ILE A 151 5.85 18.87 -3.42
N ALA A 152 6.77 19.26 -2.56
CA ALA A 152 6.82 18.81 -1.17
C ALA A 152 7.18 19.94 -0.20
N ASN A 153 6.70 19.83 1.04
CA ASN A 153 7.04 20.72 2.15
C ASN A 153 7.15 19.92 3.46
N SER A 154 8.13 20.26 4.30
CA SER A 154 8.27 19.63 5.60
C SER A 154 7.24 20.21 6.58
N LEU A 155 6.48 19.34 7.26
CA LEU A 155 5.53 19.76 8.29
C LEU A 155 6.21 20.02 9.64
N ASN A 156 7.47 19.60 9.82
CA ASN A 156 8.27 19.90 11.01
C ASN A 156 8.80 21.35 10.98
N ASN A 157 9.00 21.92 9.79
CA ASN A 157 9.41 23.30 9.59
C ASN A 157 8.81 23.81 8.26
N ILE A 158 7.60 24.36 8.35
CA ILE A 158 6.83 24.79 7.17
C ILE A 158 7.53 25.99 6.53
N SER A 159 8.02 25.79 5.31
CA SER A 159 8.59 26.84 4.47
C SER A 159 7.50 27.52 3.62
N SER A 160 7.66 28.82 3.36
CA SER A 160 6.83 29.55 2.38
C SER A 160 7.16 29.17 0.93
N THR A 161 8.39 28.70 0.69
CA THR A 161 8.84 28.17 -0.59
C THR A 161 8.73 26.64 -0.58
N VAL A 162 7.96 26.08 -1.50
CA VAL A 162 7.79 24.63 -1.70
C VAL A 162 8.77 24.10 -2.74
N ASN A 163 9.30 22.90 -2.52
CA ASN A 163 10.29 22.30 -3.42
C ASN A 163 9.62 21.40 -4.44
N THR A 164 10.05 21.50 -5.70
CA THR A 164 9.69 20.50 -6.71
C THR A 164 10.49 19.23 -6.46
N VAL A 165 9.82 18.08 -6.38
CA VAL A 165 10.43 16.76 -6.11
C VAL A 165 10.24 15.77 -7.24
N ALA A 166 9.35 16.05 -8.19
CA ALA A 166 9.21 15.29 -9.44
C ALA A 166 8.54 16.16 -10.51
N GLY A 167 8.93 16.00 -11.78
CA GLY A 167 8.39 16.80 -12.89
C GLY A 167 8.86 18.26 -12.86
N ASN A 168 9.53 18.72 -13.89
CA ASN A 168 10.04 20.10 -13.98
C ASN A 168 8.99 21.15 -14.40
N GLY A 169 7.71 20.77 -14.49
CA GLY A 169 6.60 21.63 -14.91
C GLY A 169 6.30 21.66 -16.41
N TYR A 170 7.13 21.01 -17.23
CA TYR A 170 6.87 20.83 -18.66
C TYR A 170 6.15 19.51 -18.94
N GLN A 171 5.17 19.58 -19.83
CA GLN A 171 4.42 18.42 -20.29
C GLN A 171 5.19 17.69 -21.40
N ASP A 172 5.87 16.60 -21.04
CA ASP A 172 6.59 15.73 -21.96
C ASP A 172 6.71 14.32 -21.33
N SER A 173 7.44 13.41 -21.97
CA SER A 173 7.58 11.99 -21.61
C SER A 173 9.01 11.56 -21.26
N ASN A 174 9.96 12.50 -21.18
CA ASN A 174 11.31 12.20 -20.69
C ASN A 174 11.30 11.89 -19.16
N SER A 175 12.47 11.54 -18.60
CA SER A 175 12.55 11.09 -17.21
C SER A 175 12.41 12.20 -16.17
N MET A 176 12.61 13.46 -16.55
CA MET A 176 12.51 14.63 -15.65
C MET A 176 11.16 15.36 -15.77
N THR A 177 10.33 14.96 -16.72
CA THR A 177 9.01 15.56 -16.99
C THR A 177 7.88 14.63 -16.60
N LEU A 178 6.72 15.22 -16.36
CA LEU A 178 5.46 14.54 -16.10
C LEU A 178 4.37 15.20 -16.97
N SER A 179 3.29 14.48 -17.22
CA SER A 179 2.15 14.93 -18.02
C SER A 179 0.87 14.59 -17.24
N GLY A 180 0.32 15.59 -16.57
CA GLY A 180 -0.87 15.42 -15.72
C GLY A 180 -0.68 14.43 -14.57
N PRO A 181 0.31 14.59 -13.67
CA PRO A 181 0.48 13.67 -12.56
C PRO A 181 -0.76 13.64 -11.64
N HIS A 182 -1.15 12.44 -11.20
CA HIS A 182 -2.35 12.24 -10.39
C HIS A 182 -2.01 11.67 -9.01
N GLY A 183 -2.34 10.41 -8.73
CA GLY A 183 -2.01 9.78 -7.45
C GLY A 183 -0.52 9.62 -7.23
N ILE A 184 -0.14 9.71 -5.96
CA ILE A 184 1.24 9.59 -5.49
C ILE A 184 1.29 8.65 -4.28
N PHE A 185 2.44 7.99 -4.10
CA PHE A 185 2.72 7.17 -2.93
C PHE A 185 4.21 7.27 -2.60
N VAL A 186 4.57 7.38 -1.33
CA VAL A 186 5.97 7.37 -0.88
C VAL A 186 6.20 6.15 0.01
N ASP A 187 7.15 5.30 -0.39
CA ASP A 187 7.46 4.08 0.37
C ASP A 187 8.41 4.34 1.55
N GLY A 188 8.65 3.29 2.35
CA GLY A 188 9.52 3.38 3.53
C GLY A 188 11.00 3.69 3.24
N ASN A 189 11.42 3.67 1.97
CA ASN A 189 12.75 4.10 1.53
C ASN A 189 12.72 5.53 0.94
N PHE A 190 11.61 6.26 1.14
CA PHE A 190 11.39 7.61 0.62
C PHE A 190 11.44 7.69 -0.91
N ARG A 191 11.04 6.62 -1.60
CA ARG A 191 10.89 6.62 -3.06
C ARG A 191 9.47 7.06 -3.40
N LEU A 192 9.37 8.11 -4.21
CA LEU A 192 8.10 8.68 -4.65
C LEU A 192 7.67 7.98 -5.94
N TYR A 193 6.52 7.32 -5.90
CA TYR A 193 5.82 6.80 -7.07
C TYR A 193 4.78 7.83 -7.52
N VAL A 194 4.66 8.01 -8.83
CA VAL A 194 3.75 8.98 -9.43
C VAL A 194 3.01 8.32 -10.59
N ALA A 195 1.68 8.39 -10.55
CA ALA A 195 0.85 8.09 -11.70
C ALA A 195 0.97 9.25 -12.71
N ASP A 196 1.76 9.03 -13.75
CA ASP A 196 1.98 9.99 -14.83
C ASP A 196 0.87 9.79 -15.88
N CYS A 197 -0.33 10.23 -15.50
CA CYS A 197 -1.62 9.86 -16.10
C CYS A 197 -1.62 9.99 -17.62
N ASN A 198 -1.27 11.15 -18.16
CA ASN A 198 -1.40 11.39 -19.61
C ASN A 198 -0.28 10.73 -20.43
N ASN A 199 0.78 10.24 -19.76
CA ASN A 199 1.83 9.44 -20.37
C ASN A 199 1.58 7.92 -20.24
N ASN A 200 0.45 7.50 -19.64
CA ASN A 200 0.09 6.07 -19.47
C ASN A 200 1.20 5.24 -18.81
N ARG A 201 1.85 5.80 -17.77
CA ARG A 201 2.97 5.17 -17.09
C ARG A 201 2.97 5.47 -15.58
N ILE A 202 3.74 4.67 -14.84
CA ILE A 202 4.12 4.97 -13.45
C ILE A 202 5.62 5.29 -13.40
N GLN A 203 5.96 6.44 -12.82
CA GLN A 203 7.33 6.89 -12.59
C GLN A 203 7.71 6.72 -11.12
N ARG A 204 8.97 6.35 -10.84
CA ARG A 204 9.56 6.36 -9.50
C ARG A 204 10.70 7.37 -9.44
N PHE A 205 10.71 8.21 -8.42
CA PHE A 205 11.77 9.15 -8.11
C PHE A 205 12.39 8.76 -6.78
N ASP A 206 13.70 8.49 -6.78
CA ASP A 206 14.44 8.23 -5.55
C ASP A 206 14.67 9.56 -4.80
N SER A 207 14.76 9.52 -3.46
CA SER A 207 14.88 10.73 -2.63
C SER A 207 16.01 11.66 -3.12
N GLY A 208 15.69 12.93 -3.35
CA GLY A 208 16.61 13.96 -3.84
C GLY A 208 16.90 13.91 -5.35
N SER A 209 16.40 12.91 -6.08
CA SER A 209 16.52 12.83 -7.54
C SER A 209 15.30 13.42 -8.24
N LEU A 210 15.54 14.29 -9.23
CA LEU A 210 14.52 14.73 -10.18
C LEU A 210 14.44 13.85 -11.43
N ASN A 211 15.31 12.84 -11.56
CA ASN A 211 15.30 11.89 -12.66
C ASN A 211 14.45 10.67 -12.28
N GLY A 212 13.33 10.50 -12.97
CA GLY A 212 12.37 9.42 -12.73
C GLY A 212 12.69 8.17 -13.52
N THR A 213 12.62 7.02 -12.85
CA THR A 213 12.68 5.70 -13.47
C THR A 213 11.27 5.23 -13.83
N THR A 214 11.04 4.86 -15.09
CA THR A 214 9.76 4.27 -15.50
C THR A 214 9.65 2.85 -14.95
N ILE A 215 8.67 2.61 -14.08
CA ILE A 215 8.42 1.30 -13.46
C ILE A 215 7.42 0.49 -14.28
N VAL A 216 6.37 1.16 -14.78
CA VAL A 216 5.32 0.54 -15.60
C VAL A 216 5.07 1.40 -16.82
N LYS A 217 5.04 0.80 -18.02
CA LYS A 217 4.67 1.46 -19.28
C LYS A 217 4.08 0.48 -20.28
N ASN A 218 3.31 1.00 -21.23
CA ASN A 218 2.79 0.23 -22.35
C ASN A 218 3.91 -0.28 -23.26
N GLY A 219 3.69 -1.45 -23.87
CA GLY A 219 4.61 -2.05 -24.85
C GLY A 219 5.82 -2.79 -24.26
N SER A 220 5.88 -2.97 -22.94
CA SER A 220 6.94 -3.74 -22.26
C SER A 220 6.40 -5.10 -21.83
N SER A 221 6.48 -6.14 -22.67
CA SER A 221 6.18 -7.57 -22.34
C SER A 221 4.92 -7.88 -21.51
N THR A 222 4.01 -6.93 -21.30
CA THR A 222 2.80 -7.05 -20.50
C THR A 222 1.62 -7.28 -21.43
N THR A 223 0.73 -8.20 -21.06
CA THR A 223 -0.55 -8.42 -21.77
C THR A 223 -1.56 -7.32 -21.49
N VAL A 224 -1.28 -6.49 -20.48
CA VAL A 224 -2.11 -5.38 -20.02
C VAL A 224 -1.36 -4.06 -20.30
N SER A 225 -2.06 -3.10 -20.91
CA SER A 225 -1.57 -1.72 -21.13
C SER A 225 -2.34 -0.76 -20.23
N LEU A 226 -1.64 0.13 -19.53
CA LEU A 226 -2.25 1.23 -18.78
C LEU A 226 -2.93 2.23 -19.71
N ASP A 227 -4.02 2.81 -19.23
CA ASP A 227 -4.78 3.88 -19.86
C ASP A 227 -5.22 4.89 -18.79
N GLN A 228 -4.54 6.03 -18.75
CA GLN A 228 -4.78 7.14 -17.83
C GLN A 228 -4.77 6.72 -16.35
N PRO A 229 -3.67 6.14 -15.83
CA PRO A 229 -3.60 5.71 -14.44
C PRO A 229 -3.75 6.90 -13.49
N THR A 230 -4.54 6.73 -12.43
CA THR A 230 -4.88 7.79 -11.46
C THR A 230 -4.34 7.48 -10.07
N GLY A 231 -4.94 6.52 -9.37
CA GLY A 231 -4.57 6.16 -8.00
C GLY A 231 -3.48 5.10 -7.94
N ILE A 232 -2.60 5.20 -6.94
CA ILE A 232 -1.57 4.19 -6.67
C ILE A 232 -1.45 3.90 -5.18
N VAL A 233 -1.30 2.63 -4.82
CA VAL A 233 -0.95 2.17 -3.48
C VAL A 233 0.02 0.99 -3.57
N LEU A 234 0.87 0.82 -2.57
CA LEU A 234 1.75 -0.34 -2.46
C LEU A 234 1.15 -1.37 -1.48
N ASP A 235 1.57 -2.62 -1.61
CA ASP A 235 1.46 -3.62 -0.55
C ASP A 235 2.76 -3.73 0.26
N ALA A 236 2.79 -4.57 1.28
CA ALA A 236 3.96 -4.73 2.16
C ALA A 236 5.21 -5.29 1.46
N ASP A 237 5.04 -5.96 0.33
CA ASP A 237 6.14 -6.50 -0.49
C ASP A 237 6.57 -5.53 -1.60
N GLY A 238 5.92 -4.37 -1.71
CA GLY A 238 6.21 -3.33 -2.70
C GLY A 238 5.58 -3.60 -4.07
N ASN A 239 4.57 -4.46 -4.17
CA ASN A 239 3.77 -4.58 -5.39
C ASN A 239 2.88 -3.34 -5.54
N LEU A 240 2.79 -2.79 -6.75
CA LEU A 240 1.99 -1.60 -7.04
C LEU A 240 0.59 -2.00 -7.45
N PHE A 241 -0.40 -1.43 -6.79
CA PHE A 241 -1.78 -1.48 -7.23
C PHE A 241 -2.10 -0.13 -7.86
N ILE A 242 -2.70 -0.17 -9.05
CA ILE A 242 -2.97 1.03 -9.86
C ILE A 242 -4.45 1.06 -10.23
N ALA A 243 -5.11 2.20 -9.98
CA ALA A 243 -6.41 2.51 -10.54
C ALA A 243 -6.21 2.96 -12.00
N ASP A 244 -6.58 2.09 -12.93
CA ASP A 244 -6.40 2.27 -14.37
C ASP A 244 -7.68 2.89 -14.94
N ARG A 245 -7.77 4.23 -14.91
CA ARG A 245 -9.03 4.98 -15.10
C ARG A 245 -9.68 4.69 -16.45
N GLY A 246 -8.92 4.83 -17.54
CA GLY A 246 -9.41 4.61 -18.91
C GLY A 246 -9.76 3.14 -19.16
N GLY A 247 -9.02 2.23 -18.53
CA GLY A 247 -9.29 0.80 -18.54
C GLY A 247 -10.47 0.36 -17.65
N ASN A 248 -11.05 1.25 -16.83
CA ASN A 248 -12.13 0.96 -15.88
C ASN A 248 -11.85 -0.26 -14.96
N ARG A 249 -10.62 -0.36 -14.47
CA ARG A 249 -10.14 -1.54 -13.74
C ARG A 249 -9.09 -1.19 -12.70
N ILE A 250 -8.79 -2.16 -11.82
CA ILE A 250 -7.60 -2.13 -10.97
C ILE A 250 -6.60 -3.14 -11.52
N VAL A 251 -5.34 -2.72 -11.62
CA VAL A 251 -4.23 -3.59 -12.03
C VAL A 251 -3.17 -3.67 -10.94
N ARG A 252 -2.47 -4.80 -10.86
CA ARG A 252 -1.34 -5.03 -9.96
C ARG A 252 -0.08 -5.21 -10.79
N PHE A 253 0.95 -4.44 -10.49
CA PHE A 253 2.29 -4.62 -11.00
C PHE A 253 3.17 -5.30 -9.94
N GLU A 254 3.61 -6.51 -10.25
CA GLU A 254 4.44 -7.32 -9.38
C GLU A 254 5.92 -6.98 -9.52
N TYR A 255 6.70 -7.26 -8.48
CA TYR A 255 8.16 -7.07 -8.49
C TYR A 255 8.87 -7.80 -9.65
N ASN A 256 8.31 -8.91 -10.14
CA ASN A 256 8.83 -9.66 -11.29
C ASN A 256 8.63 -8.96 -12.64
N GLY A 257 8.00 -7.78 -12.67
CA GLY A 257 7.73 -7.01 -13.89
C GLY A 257 6.39 -7.33 -14.56
N THR A 258 5.54 -8.17 -13.96
CA THR A 258 4.25 -8.57 -14.52
C THR A 258 3.16 -7.58 -14.14
N LEU A 259 2.44 -7.07 -15.13
CA LEU A 259 1.21 -6.29 -14.93
C LEU A 259 -0.01 -7.19 -15.11
N LEU A 260 -0.77 -7.37 -14.03
CA LEU A 260 -1.96 -8.20 -13.98
C LEU A 260 -3.20 -7.33 -13.79
N CYS A 261 -4.27 -7.62 -14.52
CA CYS A 261 -5.57 -7.10 -14.16
C CYS A 261 -6.11 -7.92 -12.98
N ILE A 262 -6.63 -7.25 -11.94
CA ILE A 262 -7.13 -7.92 -10.73
C ILE A 262 -8.62 -7.68 -10.44
N ILE A 263 -9.18 -6.56 -10.92
CA ILE A 263 -10.61 -6.22 -10.78
C ILE A 263 -11.07 -5.54 -12.06
N GLY A 264 -12.23 -5.91 -12.59
CA GLY A 264 -12.77 -5.27 -13.80
C GLY A 264 -12.09 -5.73 -15.08
N CYS A 265 -11.69 -7.01 -15.13
CA CYS A 265 -10.95 -7.58 -16.26
C CYS A 265 -11.85 -8.05 -17.42
N THR A 266 -13.16 -7.88 -17.28
CA THR A 266 -14.15 -8.30 -18.27
C THR A 266 -14.92 -7.09 -18.82
N VAL A 267 -15.55 -7.23 -19.98
CA VAL A 267 -16.23 -6.11 -20.68
C VAL A 267 -17.40 -5.48 -19.92
N ASN A 268 -17.92 -6.14 -18.88
CA ASN A 268 -19.02 -5.65 -18.05
C ASN A 268 -18.50 -5.20 -16.67
N THR A 269 -17.52 -4.28 -16.66
CA THR A 269 -16.96 -3.78 -15.40
C THR A 269 -17.99 -2.96 -14.62
N ILE A 270 -18.04 -3.22 -13.31
CA ILE A 270 -18.80 -2.42 -12.35
C ILE A 270 -18.08 -1.12 -11.96
N LEU A 271 -16.76 -1.05 -12.19
CA LEU A 271 -15.97 0.16 -11.99
C LEU A 271 -16.19 1.13 -13.15
N LYS A 272 -16.42 2.41 -12.82
CA LYS A 272 -16.53 3.51 -13.76
C LYS A 272 -15.57 4.63 -13.36
N TYR A 273 -14.56 4.84 -14.19
CA TYR A 273 -13.50 5.84 -14.02
C TYR A 273 -12.91 5.82 -12.61
N PRO A 274 -12.25 4.72 -12.19
CA PRO A 274 -11.65 4.65 -10.86
C PRO A 274 -10.61 5.77 -10.67
N GLU A 275 -10.71 6.50 -9.56
CA GLU A 275 -9.87 7.66 -9.25
C GLU A 275 -8.80 7.33 -8.22
N THR A 276 -9.18 6.64 -7.15
CA THR A 276 -8.24 6.17 -6.13
C THR A 276 -8.76 4.90 -5.45
N MET A 277 -7.89 4.28 -4.64
CA MET A 277 -8.23 3.13 -3.84
C MET A 277 -7.47 3.11 -2.52
N SER A 278 -7.97 2.32 -1.58
CA SER A 278 -7.30 2.06 -0.30
C SER A 278 -7.64 0.67 0.21
N PHE A 279 -6.74 0.08 1.00
CA PHE A 279 -6.96 -1.21 1.64
C PHE A 279 -7.51 -1.03 3.06
N ASP A 280 -8.38 -1.94 3.48
CA ASP A 280 -8.58 -2.19 4.90
C ASP A 280 -7.54 -3.20 5.45
N SER A 281 -7.51 -3.38 6.76
CA SER A 281 -6.60 -4.29 7.45
C SER A 281 -6.82 -5.77 7.09
N ASN A 282 -7.94 -6.12 6.45
CA ASN A 282 -8.23 -7.47 5.97
C ASN A 282 -7.81 -7.65 4.51
N GLY A 283 -7.27 -6.61 3.87
CA GLY A 283 -6.87 -6.62 2.47
C GLY A 283 -8.02 -6.44 1.47
N ASN A 284 -9.20 -6.00 1.91
CA ASN A 284 -10.28 -5.62 1.00
C ASN A 284 -9.92 -4.32 0.29
N ILE A 285 -10.32 -4.18 -0.97
CA ILE A 285 -10.05 -2.98 -1.78
C ILE A 285 -11.31 -2.12 -1.78
N TYR A 286 -11.16 -0.86 -1.39
CA TYR A 286 -12.17 0.17 -1.55
C TYR A 286 -11.75 1.10 -2.68
N VAL A 287 -12.64 1.35 -3.62
CA VAL A 287 -12.37 2.13 -4.84
C VAL A 287 -13.39 3.24 -5.00
N THR A 288 -12.94 4.46 -5.26
CA THR A 288 -13.81 5.56 -5.69
C THR A 288 -13.68 5.79 -7.20
N GLY A 289 -14.69 6.42 -7.81
CA GLY A 289 -14.66 6.76 -9.23
C GLY A 289 -15.77 7.75 -9.58
N ARG A 290 -15.60 8.50 -10.68
CA ARG A 290 -16.48 9.64 -11.03
C ARG A 290 -17.93 9.27 -11.33
N GLU A 291 -18.17 8.03 -11.73
CA GLU A 291 -19.51 7.55 -12.07
C GLU A 291 -19.88 6.29 -11.27
N ASN A 292 -19.09 5.98 -10.24
CA ASN A 292 -19.44 4.93 -9.31
C ASN A 292 -20.57 5.42 -8.41
N LYS A 293 -21.59 4.57 -8.20
CA LYS A 293 -22.65 4.83 -7.21
C LYS A 293 -22.10 4.56 -5.81
N GLY A 294 -21.25 5.45 -5.29
CA GLY A 294 -20.56 5.31 -4.01
C GLY A 294 -19.27 4.49 -4.09
N ILE A 295 -18.70 4.17 -2.93
CA ILE A 295 -17.40 3.50 -2.82
C ILE A 295 -17.60 2.01 -3.10
N GLN A 296 -16.92 1.49 -4.12
CA GLN A 296 -16.97 0.06 -4.46
C GLN A 296 -16.01 -0.70 -3.55
N LYS A 297 -16.54 -1.61 -2.73
CA LYS A 297 -15.76 -2.50 -1.88
C LYS A 297 -15.68 -3.90 -2.51
N PHE A 298 -14.46 -4.36 -2.75
CA PHE A 298 -14.12 -5.70 -3.24
C PHE A 298 -13.51 -6.52 -2.11
N ALA A 299 -14.15 -7.64 -1.76
CA ALA A 299 -13.66 -8.49 -0.69
C ALA A 299 -12.48 -9.34 -1.17
N LEU A 300 -11.45 -9.46 -0.33
CA LEU A 300 -10.34 -10.38 -0.56
C LEU A 300 -10.87 -11.82 -0.56
N ALA A 301 -10.67 -12.54 -1.65
CA ALA A 301 -11.17 -13.90 -1.83
C ALA A 301 -10.16 -14.94 -1.34
N THR A 302 -8.92 -14.83 -1.80
CA THR A 302 -7.83 -15.72 -1.40
C THR A 302 -6.55 -14.93 -1.20
N ASN A 303 -5.74 -15.34 -0.23
CA ASN A 303 -4.39 -14.80 0.01
C ASN A 303 -3.49 -15.90 0.57
N SER A 304 -3.42 -17.02 -0.16
CA SER A 304 -2.66 -18.19 0.24
C SER A 304 -1.28 -18.17 -0.41
N CYS A 305 -0.26 -17.96 0.41
CA CYS A 305 1.13 -18.14 0.01
C CYS A 305 1.38 -19.63 0.05
N ASN A 306 1.82 -20.24 -1.06
CA ASN A 306 2.24 -21.64 -1.06
C ASN A 306 3.41 -21.78 -0.08
N THR A 307 3.15 -22.13 1.17
CA THR A 307 4.16 -22.75 2.02
C THR A 307 4.36 -24.15 1.44
N PRO A 308 5.59 -24.58 1.15
CA PRO A 308 5.81 -25.97 0.77
C PRO A 308 5.22 -26.84 1.88
N SER A 309 4.21 -27.63 1.54
CA SER A 309 3.61 -28.57 2.45
C SER A 309 4.72 -29.43 3.03
N ILE A 310 4.97 -29.33 4.34
CA ILE A 310 5.77 -30.33 5.04
C ILE A 310 4.95 -31.61 4.94
N THR A 311 5.23 -32.39 3.90
CA THR A 311 4.69 -33.74 3.78
C THR A 311 5.43 -34.53 4.85
N THR A 312 4.82 -34.69 6.02
CA THR A 312 5.33 -35.61 7.03
C THR A 312 5.23 -37.00 6.42
N ILE A 313 6.30 -37.45 5.78
CA ILE A 313 6.42 -38.84 5.35
C ILE A 313 6.54 -39.66 6.63
N LEU A 314 5.41 -40.18 7.13
CA LEU A 314 5.43 -41.28 8.07
C LEU A 314 5.93 -42.51 7.29
N GLN A 315 7.25 -42.67 7.21
CA GLN A 315 7.81 -43.95 6.83
C GLN A 315 7.45 -44.93 7.95
N SER A 316 6.54 -45.86 7.67
CA SER A 316 6.38 -47.06 8.48
C SER A 316 7.65 -47.91 8.33
N SER A 317 8.67 -47.66 9.15
CA SER A 317 9.77 -48.61 9.30
C SER A 317 9.26 -49.79 10.11
N THR A 318 9.11 -50.94 9.47
CA THR A 318 8.94 -52.22 10.14
C THR A 318 10.21 -52.54 10.93
N VAL A 319 10.20 -52.24 12.23
CA VAL A 319 11.24 -52.72 13.16
C VAL A 319 10.98 -54.20 13.44
N PRO A 320 11.95 -55.11 13.23
CA PRO A 320 11.81 -56.50 13.63
C PRO A 320 11.67 -56.61 15.15
N THR A 321 10.71 -57.41 15.57
CA THR A 321 10.44 -57.81 16.95
C THR A 321 11.70 -58.33 17.64
N ASN A 322 12.16 -57.60 18.66
CA ASN A 322 12.62 -58.15 19.96
C ASN A 322 13.37 -57.06 20.75
N ILE A 323 12.66 -56.24 21.53
CA ILE A 323 13.06 -55.82 22.89
C ILE A 323 11.76 -55.54 23.66
N GLN A 324 11.52 -56.31 24.73
CA GLN A 324 10.48 -56.00 25.71
C GLN A 324 10.91 -54.76 26.52
N THR A 325 10.12 -53.70 26.46
CA THR A 325 10.07 -52.70 27.53
C THR A 325 8.61 -52.32 27.80
N THR A 326 8.23 -52.49 29.05
CA THR A 326 6.89 -52.39 29.61
C THR A 326 6.34 -50.96 29.49
N ILE A 327 5.21 -50.79 28.79
CA ILE A 327 4.41 -49.55 28.85
C ILE A 327 3.24 -49.80 29.81
N THR A 328 3.26 -49.14 30.97
CA THR A 328 2.06 -49.01 31.81
C THR A 328 1.18 -47.90 31.24
N ASN A 329 0.07 -48.29 30.60
CA ASN A 329 -1.01 -47.38 30.26
C ASN A 329 -1.84 -47.08 31.50
N GLN A 330 -2.03 -45.80 31.85
CA GLN A 330 -3.23 -45.35 32.54
C GLN A 330 -3.90 -44.27 31.70
N SER A 331 -5.12 -44.59 31.28
CA SER A 331 -6.08 -43.73 30.60
C SER A 331 -6.77 -42.80 31.59
N TYR A 332 -6.98 -41.54 31.23
CA TYR A 332 -8.11 -40.76 31.76
C TYR A 332 -8.77 -39.89 30.68
N HIS A 333 -10.07 -40.11 30.52
CA HIS A 333 -11.04 -39.17 29.99
C HIS A 333 -11.49 -38.24 31.12
N SER A 334 -11.58 -36.93 30.87
CA SER A 334 -12.75 -36.08 31.22
C SER A 334 -12.49 -34.59 30.96
N THR A 335 -13.62 -33.88 30.85
CA THR A 335 -13.93 -32.49 30.49
C THR A 335 -13.49 -31.38 31.46
N GLU A 336 -13.43 -30.15 30.90
CA GLU A 336 -13.59 -28.79 31.48
C GLU A 336 -12.44 -28.01 32.18
N ILE A 337 -12.19 -26.81 31.59
CA ILE A 337 -12.01 -25.46 32.18
C ILE A 337 -10.66 -25.02 32.84
N MET A 338 -10.10 -23.97 32.21
CA MET A 338 -9.28 -22.83 32.70
C MET A 338 -7.77 -22.94 32.99
N GLN A 339 -7.11 -21.87 32.50
CA GLN A 339 -5.85 -21.22 32.92
C GLN A 339 -4.50 -21.71 32.37
N SER A 340 -3.99 -20.87 31.46
CA SER A 340 -2.62 -20.34 31.37
C SER A 340 -1.47 -21.13 32.02
N SER A 341 -0.56 -21.64 31.19
CA SER A 341 0.88 -21.47 31.40
C SER A 341 1.64 -21.76 30.10
N LEU A 342 2.52 -20.82 29.71
CA LEU A 342 3.54 -21.04 28.69
C LEU A 342 4.49 -22.14 29.19
N PHE A 343 4.70 -23.19 28.40
CA PHE A 343 5.84 -24.08 28.57
C PHE A 343 6.94 -23.70 27.56
N VAL A 344 7.99 -23.05 28.06
CA VAL A 344 9.25 -22.89 27.35
C VAL A 344 9.98 -24.23 27.44
N THR A 345 10.15 -24.90 26.29
CA THR A 345 11.04 -26.07 26.22
C THR A 345 12.35 -25.61 25.58
N THR A 346 13.40 -25.52 26.40
CA THR A 346 14.77 -25.25 25.94
C THR A 346 15.29 -26.47 25.17
N ILE A 347 15.43 -26.34 23.86
CA ILE A 347 16.16 -27.31 23.04
C ILE A 347 17.65 -26.95 23.12
N GLN A 348 18.42 -27.78 23.83
CA GLN A 348 19.88 -27.75 23.75
C GLN A 348 20.30 -28.46 22.45
N VAL A 349 20.78 -27.70 21.46
CA VAL A 349 21.45 -28.26 20.28
C VAL A 349 22.95 -28.27 20.55
N THR A 350 23.52 -29.46 20.78
CA THR A 350 24.96 -29.66 20.73
C THR A 350 25.41 -29.72 19.27
N ALA A 351 26.27 -28.79 18.85
CA ALA A 351 26.84 -28.75 17.51
C ALA A 351 27.79 -29.94 17.25
N PRO A 352 27.72 -30.62 16.09
CA PRO A 352 28.81 -31.45 15.62
C PRO A 352 29.86 -30.61 14.87
N THR A 353 31.11 -31.01 15.07
CA THR A 353 32.37 -30.47 14.57
C THR A 353 32.43 -30.31 13.04
N LEU A 354 32.89 -29.14 12.57
CA LEU A 354 33.28 -28.90 11.18
C LEU A 354 34.57 -29.68 10.87
N LEU A 355 34.51 -30.55 9.86
CA LEU A 355 35.71 -31.03 9.14
C LEU A 355 35.73 -30.31 7.78
N PHE A 356 36.68 -29.39 7.59
CA PHE A 356 36.93 -28.73 6.31
C PHE A 356 37.65 -29.71 5.36
N ILE A 357 37.07 -29.96 4.19
CA ILE A 357 37.79 -30.48 3.03
C ILE A 357 37.58 -29.47 1.89
N ALA A 358 38.65 -28.79 1.50
CA ALA A 358 38.68 -27.88 0.37
C ALA A 358 38.84 -28.65 -0.96
N PRO A 359 38.13 -28.29 -2.04
CA PRO A 359 38.46 -28.77 -3.37
C PRO A 359 39.42 -27.78 -4.07
N THR A 360 40.60 -28.28 -4.43
CA THR A 360 41.57 -27.65 -5.32
C THR A 360 41.14 -27.77 -6.78
N CYS A 361 41.12 -26.66 -7.52
CA CYS A 361 40.98 -26.60 -8.99
C CYS A 361 42.35 -26.40 -9.66
N SER A 362 42.75 -27.33 -10.55
CA SER A 362 43.61 -27.20 -11.75
C SER A 362 43.99 -28.63 -12.21
N ASN A 363 44.19 -29.01 -13.47
CA ASN A 363 44.10 -28.36 -14.77
C ASN A 363 44.09 -29.45 -15.88
N GLN A 364 43.52 -29.08 -17.04
CA GLN A 364 43.91 -29.45 -18.42
C GLN A 364 43.74 -30.88 -18.98
N THR A 365 43.17 -30.93 -20.19
CA THR A 365 43.79 -31.63 -21.32
C THR A 365 43.53 -30.90 -22.64
N TYR A 366 44.61 -30.79 -23.42
CA TYR A 366 44.81 -30.13 -24.70
C TYR A 366 44.48 -31.11 -25.84
N ILE A 367 43.87 -30.66 -26.95
CA ILE A 367 44.15 -31.16 -28.31
C ILE A 367 43.98 -29.98 -29.28
N GLY A 368 45.05 -29.64 -30.00
CA GLY A 368 44.99 -28.86 -31.25
C GLY A 368 45.53 -29.71 -32.39
N ILE A 369 45.32 -29.28 -33.65
CA ILE A 369 46.24 -29.42 -34.79
C ILE A 369 45.84 -28.36 -35.85
N HIS A 370 46.88 -27.62 -36.27
CA HIS A 370 47.14 -26.78 -37.45
C HIS A 370 46.10 -25.83 -38.07
#